data_AF-A0A1F8LNM0-F1
#
_entry.id   AF-A0A1F8LNM0-F1
#
_cell.length_a   1.000
_cell.length_b   1.000
_cell.length_c   1.000
_cell.angle_alpha   90.00
_cell.angle_beta   90.00
_cell.angle_gamma   90.00
#
_symmetry.space_group_name_H-M   'P 1'
#
loop_
_entity.id
_entity.type
_entity.pdbx_description
1 polymer ?
#
loop_
_entity_poly.entity_id
_entity_poly.type
_entity_poly.pdbx_seq_one_letter_code
_entity_poly.pdbx_strand_id
1 'polypeptide(L)'
;MISLPVEEIEKRALIYAESTGGLGKVVSGESMVGGGSLPGSTLPTKMVVIGKGEKKTSSLIIRINRELRQWKTPIIGRIQDNNLVLDPRTVLVEDDPVVCSALKALCSKT
;
A
#
# COMPACT_ATOMS: atom_id res chain seq x y z
N MET A 1 -7.56 -5.19 9.20
CA MET A 1 -8.09 -5.61 10.50
C MET A 1 -7.13 -6.59 11.16
N ILE A 2 -7.02 -6.60 12.50
CA ILE A 2 -6.04 -7.43 13.23
C ILE A 2 -6.33 -8.93 13.11
N SER A 3 -7.61 -9.31 13.09
CA SER A 3 -8.06 -10.71 13.03
C SER A 3 -8.09 -11.32 11.63
N LEU A 4 -7.79 -10.53 10.59
CA LEU A 4 -7.88 -11.02 9.21
C LEU A 4 -6.69 -11.97 8.93
N PRO A 5 -6.93 -13.20 8.43
CA PRO A 5 -5.87 -14.13 8.07
C PRO A 5 -4.91 -13.54 7.04
N VAL A 6 -3.64 -13.96 7.08
CA VAL A 6 -2.59 -13.44 6.18
C VAL A 6 -2.92 -13.76 4.73
N GLU A 7 -3.55 -14.91 4.48
CA GLU A 7 -3.97 -15.38 3.16
C GLU A 7 -5.03 -14.46 2.53
N GLU A 8 -5.96 -13.93 3.34
CA GLU A 8 -6.95 -12.95 2.87
C GLU A 8 -6.31 -11.58 2.60
N ILE A 9 -5.32 -11.19 3.40
CA ILE A 9 -4.53 -9.98 3.13
C ILE A 9 -3.71 -10.14 1.86
N GLU A 10 -3.18 -11.34 1.58
CA GLU A 10 -2.46 -11.65 0.35
C GLU A 10 -3.34 -11.45 -0.88
N LYS A 11 -4.56 -12.01 -0.87
CA LYS A 11 -5.53 -11.83 -1.96
C LYS A 11 -5.81 -10.36 -2.24
N ARG A 12 -6.03 -9.56 -1.18
CA ARG A 12 -6.24 -8.10 -1.29
C ARG A 12 -5.00 -7.39 -1.84
N ALA A 13 -3.82 -7.75 -1.36
CA ALA A 13 -2.55 -7.19 -1.84
C ALA A 13 -2.32 -7.47 -3.32
N LEU A 14 -2.68 -8.67 -3.81
CA LEU A 14 -2.57 -9.03 -5.23
C LEU A 14 -3.47 -8.16 -6.10
N ILE A 15 -4.73 -7.94 -5.70
CA ILE A 15 -5.68 -7.06 -6.42
C ILE A 15 -5.15 -5.61 -6.48
N TYR A 16 -4.57 -5.13 -5.39
CA TYR A 16 -3.97 -3.80 -5.34
C TYR A 16 -2.75 -3.71 -6.25
N ALA A 17 -1.87 -4.71 -6.24
CA ALA A 17 -0.70 -4.77 -7.12
C ALA A 17 -1.11 -4.78 -8.60
N GLU A 18 -2.11 -5.57 -8.98
CA GLU A 18 -2.67 -5.55 -10.33
C GLU A 18 -3.20 -4.16 -10.72
N SER A 19 -3.88 -3.50 -9.79
CA SER A 19 -4.43 -2.14 -9.99
C SER A 19 -3.36 -1.07 -10.24
N THR A 20 -2.08 -1.37 -10.01
CA THR A 20 -0.98 -0.45 -10.32
C THR A 20 -0.47 -0.54 -11.77
N GLY A 21 -1.00 -1.47 -12.58
CA GLY A 21 -0.53 -1.65 -13.96
C GLY A 21 0.92 -2.12 -14.06
N GLY A 22 1.41 -2.89 -13.08
CA GLY A 22 2.76 -3.47 -13.06
C GLY A 22 3.83 -2.64 -12.35
N LEU A 23 3.48 -1.47 -11.80
CA LEU A 23 4.41 -0.68 -10.96
C LEU A 23 4.55 -1.24 -9.54
N GLY A 24 3.58 -2.04 -9.10
CA GLY A 24 3.47 -2.59 -7.75
C GLY A 24 3.78 -4.10 -7.70
N LYS A 25 4.37 -4.52 -6.58
CA LYS A 25 4.59 -5.93 -6.25
C LYS A 25 4.15 -6.25 -4.83
N VAL A 26 3.68 -7.48 -4.60
CA VAL A 26 3.37 -7.97 -3.26
C VAL A 26 4.64 -8.44 -2.58
N VAL A 27 4.81 -8.07 -1.31
CA VAL A 27 5.93 -8.52 -0.46
C VAL A 27 5.41 -8.96 0.90
N SER A 28 6.11 -9.92 1.52
CA SER A 28 5.92 -10.22 2.94
C SER A 28 6.47 -9.09 3.79
N GLY A 29 5.82 -8.81 4.92
CA GLY A 29 6.29 -7.81 5.87
C GLY A 29 5.62 -7.94 7.22
N GLU A 30 5.86 -6.95 8.07
CA GLU A 30 5.31 -6.87 9.42
C GLU A 30 4.51 -5.59 9.60
N SER A 31 3.28 -5.73 10.08
CA SER A 31 2.46 -4.60 10.51
C SER A 31 2.66 -4.38 12.00
N MET A 32 3.05 -3.16 12.38
CA MET A 32 3.06 -2.77 13.79
C MET A 32 1.62 -2.71 14.32
N VAL A 33 1.40 -3.24 15.52
CA VAL A 33 0.12 -3.21 16.23
C VAL A 33 0.23 -2.24 17.40
N GLY A 34 -0.70 -1.27 17.45
CA GLY A 34 -0.68 -0.19 18.43
C GLY A 34 0.05 1.06 17.94
N GLY A 35 -0.34 2.22 18.47
CA GLY A 35 0.46 3.44 18.37
C GLY A 35 1.70 3.35 19.26
N GLY A 36 2.59 4.34 19.23
CA GLY A 36 3.89 4.35 19.93
C GLY A 36 3.89 4.11 21.45
N SER A 37 2.76 3.79 22.06
CA SER A 37 2.58 3.33 23.45
C SER A 37 2.69 1.82 23.64
N LEU A 38 2.61 0.99 22.59
CA LEU A 38 2.78 -0.46 22.67
C LEU A 38 4.01 -0.91 21.85
N PRO A 39 5.24 -0.72 22.37
CA PRO A 39 6.44 -1.16 21.67
C PRO A 39 6.50 -2.70 21.63
N GLY A 40 6.63 -3.25 20.42
CA GLY A 40 7.11 -4.63 20.22
C GLY A 40 6.11 -5.66 19.70
N SER A 41 4.83 -5.32 19.47
CA SER A 41 3.89 -6.26 18.83
C SER A 41 3.80 -6.01 17.33
N THR A 42 4.39 -6.90 16.53
CA THR A 42 4.19 -6.95 15.08
C THR A 42 3.33 -8.15 14.70
N LEU A 43 2.64 -8.04 13.56
CA LEU A 43 1.92 -9.16 12.97
C LEU A 43 2.39 -9.38 11.52
N PRO A 44 2.56 -10.64 11.09
CA PRO A 44 2.90 -10.96 9.71
C PRO A 44 1.80 -10.45 8.79
N THR A 45 2.15 -9.84 7.66
CA THR A 45 1.20 -9.27 6.69
C THR A 45 1.76 -9.35 5.26
N LYS A 46 0.93 -8.98 4.29
CA LYS A 46 1.32 -8.83 2.89
C LYS A 46 1.09 -7.39 2.48
N MET A 47 2.10 -6.78 1.87
CA MET A 47 2.10 -5.36 1.52
C MET A 47 2.30 -5.20 0.03
N VAL A 48 1.86 -4.05 -0.49
CA VAL A 48 2.07 -3.66 -1.88
C VAL A 48 3.14 -2.58 -1.91
N VAL A 49 4.26 -2.90 -2.56
CA VAL A 49 5.37 -1.97 -2.79
C VAL A 49 5.25 -1.44 -4.21
N ILE A 50 5.01 -0.14 -4.34
CA ILE A 50 4.84 0.58 -5.59
C ILE A 50 6.13 1.35 -5.88
N GLY A 51 6.77 1.01 -7.00
CA GLY A 51 8.06 1.56 -7.42
C GLY A 51 9.13 0.50 -7.68
N LYS A 52 10.28 0.96 -8.17
CA LYS A 52 11.42 0.11 -8.53
C LYS A 52 12.60 0.19 -7.56
N GLY A 53 12.49 0.93 -6.45
CA GLY A 53 13.58 1.20 -5.51
C GLY A 53 14.74 2.04 -6.08
N GLU A 54 14.66 2.45 -7.35
CA GLU A 54 15.67 3.26 -8.01
C GLU A 54 15.46 4.75 -7.74
N LYS A 55 16.56 5.50 -7.54
CA LYS A 55 16.53 6.98 -7.36
C LYS A 55 15.77 7.68 -8.49
N LYS A 56 15.84 7.17 -9.72
CA LYS A 56 15.16 7.73 -10.90
C LYS A 56 13.63 7.67 -10.79
N THR A 57 13.10 6.71 -10.04
CA THR A 57 11.64 6.52 -9.85
C THR A 57 11.11 7.31 -8.65
N SER A 58 11.98 7.94 -7.84
CA SER A 58 11.60 8.65 -6.62
C SER A 58 10.62 9.81 -6.87
N SER A 59 10.78 10.56 -7.96
CA SER A 59 9.89 11.67 -8.31
C SER A 59 8.47 11.18 -8.65
N LEU A 60 8.34 10.07 -9.38
CA LEU A 60 7.06 9.44 -9.68
C LEU A 60 6.37 8.95 -8.41
N ILE A 61 7.11 8.30 -7.50
CA ILE A 61 6.57 7.82 -6.22
C ILE A 61 6.12 8.99 -5.32
N ILE A 62 6.90 10.08 -5.27
CA ILE A 62 6.52 11.28 -4.53
C ILE A 62 5.23 11.89 -5.11
N ARG A 63 5.09 11.93 -6.45
CA ARG A 63 3.87 12.39 -7.11
C ARG A 63 2.67 11.53 -6.74
N ILE A 64 2.76 10.22 -6.95
CA ILE A 64 1.68 9.27 -6.65
C ILE A 64 1.28 9.38 -5.17
N ASN A 65 2.25 9.39 -4.25
CA ASN A 65 1.99 9.52 -2.82
C ASN A 65 1.32 10.86 -2.46
N ARG A 66 1.66 11.96 -3.15
CA ARG A 66 0.99 13.26 -2.97
C ARG A 66 -0.44 13.22 -3.49
N GLU A 67 -0.66 12.67 -4.67
CA GLU A 67 -1.99 12.61 -5.31
C GLU A 67 -2.93 11.67 -4.55
N LEU A 68 -2.43 10.57 -3.98
CA LEU A 68 -3.20 9.69 -3.08
C LEU A 68 -3.69 10.41 -1.83
N ARG A 69 -2.87 11.30 -1.24
CA ARG A 69 -3.28 12.14 -0.10
C ARG A 69 -4.34 13.18 -0.47
N GLN A 70 -4.41 13.56 -1.73
CA GLN A 70 -5.37 14.54 -2.26
C GLN A 70 -6.58 13.89 -2.94
N TRP A 71 -6.61 12.55 -2.97
CA TRP A 71 -7.74 11.80 -3.52
C TRP A 71 -9.01 12.10 -2.73
N LYS A 72 -10.19 11.94 -3.37
CA LYS A 72 -11.50 12.25 -2.75
C LYS A 72 -11.64 11.63 -1.36
N THR A 73 -11.21 10.37 -1.24
CA THR A 73 -10.92 9.73 0.05
C THR A 73 -9.40 9.64 0.18
N PRO A 74 -8.76 10.39 1.10
CA PRO A 74 -7.32 10.37 1.24
C PRO A 74 -6.78 8.98 1.56
N ILE A 75 -5.81 8.51 0.78
CA ILE A 75 -5.14 7.22 0.98
C ILE A 75 -3.72 7.50 1.46
N ILE A 76 -3.42 7.03 2.67
CA ILE A 76 -2.12 7.24 3.31
C ILE A 76 -1.29 5.97 3.23
N GLY A 77 -0.20 6.03 2.45
CA GLY A 77 0.86 5.03 2.46
C GLY A 77 2.12 5.53 3.13
N ARG A 78 3.04 4.60 3.41
CA ARG A 78 4.36 4.95 3.94
C ARG A 78 5.41 4.95 2.83
N ILE A 79 6.42 5.80 2.95
CA ILE A 79 7.60 5.74 2.09
C ILE A 79 8.67 4.91 2.79
N GLN A 80 9.17 3.88 2.11
CA GLN A 80 10.22 3.01 2.60
C GLN A 80 11.13 2.64 1.41
N ASP A 81 12.44 2.83 1.57
CA ASP A 81 13.45 2.53 0.54
C ASP A 81 13.12 3.15 -0.83
N ASN A 82 12.65 4.41 -0.84
CA ASN A 82 12.17 5.14 -2.03
C ASN A 82 10.96 4.54 -2.75
N ASN A 83 10.24 3.61 -2.13
CA ASN A 83 8.98 3.07 -2.63
C ASN A 83 7.80 3.51 -1.78
N LEU A 84 6.62 3.56 -2.37
CA LEU A 84 5.37 3.70 -1.64
C LEU A 84 4.90 2.32 -1.20
N VAL A 85 4.60 2.16 0.07
CA VAL A 85 4.12 0.90 0.65
C VAL A 85 2.71 1.09 1.19
N LEU A 86 1.80 0.21 0.75
CA LEU A 86 0.45 0.09 1.26
C LEU A 86 0.26 -1.26 1.93
N ASP A 87 -0.37 -1.27 3.10
CA ASP A 87 -0.72 -2.49 3.82
C ASP A 87 -2.24 -2.64 3.84
N PRO A 88 -2.84 -3.59 3.09
CA PRO A 88 -4.28 -3.81 3.09
C PRO A 88 -4.84 -4.12 4.49
N ARG A 89 -3.99 -4.54 5.44
CA ARG A 89 -4.41 -4.72 6.83
C ARG A 89 -4.92 -3.42 7.47
N THR A 90 -4.46 -2.25 7.05
CA THR A 90 -4.91 -0.98 7.64
C THR A 90 -6.15 -0.41 6.94
N VAL A 91 -6.62 -1.08 5.89
CA VAL A 91 -7.77 -0.67 5.08
C VAL A 91 -8.96 -1.58 5.39
N LEU A 92 -10.15 -1.00 5.52
CA LEU A 92 -11.40 -1.75 5.64
C LEU A 92 -11.70 -2.47 4.32
N VAL A 93 -12.37 -3.63 4.35
CA VAL A 93 -12.58 -4.43 3.14
C VAL A 93 -13.48 -3.69 2.14
N GLU A 94 -14.46 -2.95 2.66
CA GLU A 94 -15.37 -2.08 1.91
C GLU A 94 -14.66 -0.90 1.21
N ASP A 95 -13.46 -0.52 1.65
CA ASP A 95 -12.66 0.56 1.07
C ASP A 95 -11.70 0.07 -0.03
N ASP A 96 -11.56 -1.25 -0.23
CA ASP A 96 -10.72 -1.82 -1.30
C ASP A 96 -11.02 -1.24 -2.68
N PRO A 97 -12.30 -1.05 -3.10
CA PRO A 97 -12.61 -0.45 -4.39
C PRO A 97 -12.10 0.99 -4.52
N VAL A 98 -12.08 1.75 -3.43
CA VAL A 98 -11.57 3.14 -3.40
C VAL A 98 -10.06 3.15 -3.63
N VAL A 99 -9.33 2.27 -2.95
CA VAL A 99 -7.88 2.13 -3.12
C VAL A 99 -7.54 1.68 -4.54
N CYS A 100 -8.21 0.64 -5.05
CA CYS A 100 -7.97 0.14 -6.40
C CYS A 100 -8.24 1.21 -7.47
N SER A 101 -9.31 1.99 -7.33
CA SER A 101 -9.65 3.05 -8.28
C SER A 101 -8.60 4.14 -8.31
N ALA A 102 -8.09 4.55 -7.14
CA ALA A 102 -7.02 5.53 -7.05
C ALA A 102 -5.71 5.01 -7.66
N LEU A 103 -5.32 3.77 -7.33
CA LEU A 103 -4.12 3.14 -7.90
C LEU A 103 -4.19 3.06 -9.42
N LYS A 104 -5.33 2.63 -9.97
CA LYS A 104 -5.54 2.59 -11.43
C LYS A 104 -5.35 3.97 -12.04
N ALA A 105 -6.01 4.99 -11.49
CA ALA A 105 -5.97 6.35 -12.05
C ALA A 105 -4.58 7.02 -12.00
N LEU A 106 -3.77 6.70 -10.98
CA LEU A 106 -2.50 7.39 -10.71
C LEU A 106 -1.28 6.61 -11.22
N CYS A 107 -1.36 5.28 -11.31
CA CYS A 107 -0.26 4.45 -11.80
C CYS A 107 -0.33 4.21 -13.31
N SER A 108 -1.51 4.25 -13.94
CA SER A 108 -1.66 4.03 -15.39
C SER A 108 -1.24 5.23 -16.26
N LYS A 109 -0.97 6.40 -15.66
CA LYS A 109 -0.50 7.62 -16.36
C LYS A 109 1.02 7.64 -16.58
N THR A 110 1.64 6.49 -16.82
CA THR A 110 3.08 6.35 -17.08
C THR A 110 3.27 5.68 -18.43
#